data_AF-A0A6J8CSH4-F1
#
_entry.id   AF-A0A6J8CSH4-F1
#
_cell.length_a   1.000
_cell.length_b   1.000
_cell.length_c   1.000
_cell.angle_alpha   90.00
_cell.angle_beta   90.00
_cell.angle_gamma   90.00
#
_symmetry.space_group_name_H-M   'P 1'
#
loop_
_entity.id
_entity.type
_entity.pdbx_description
1 polymer ?
#
loop_
_entity_poly.entity_id
_entity_poly.type
_entity_poly.pdbx_seq_one_letter_code
_entity_poly.pdbx_strand_id
1 'polypeptide(L)'
;MVEDRFELQKEKTMEEWNSKLIERFNSSRNSREIWTTYKKMTKKKDCNTILPLITEGNAPAFSEEEKCAILQDTFFKGGHLRTDEYDDTFYKETMEEYKNICNMEDKIIATKHKLDYEITSDEVEDAIYALEKGKSPGADDHFPELFKFAGPNFIEAMRVMINLSLEQWTTSYRMENCQYQIPSQTGKTNFYSPSSYRPISLTKCHVK
;
A
#
# COMPACT_ATOMS: atom_id res chain seq x y z
N MET A 1 -6.74 -45.25 17.18
CA MET A 1 -7.44 -45.04 18.48
C MET A 1 -6.82 -43.97 19.38
N VAL A 2 -5.52 -43.62 19.24
CA VAL A 2 -4.91 -42.50 19.99
C VAL A 2 -5.09 -41.17 19.23
N GLU A 3 -5.02 -41.17 17.90
CA GLU A 3 -5.29 -39.99 17.04
C GLU A 3 -6.72 -39.46 17.18
N ASP A 4 -7.73 -40.33 17.19
CA ASP A 4 -9.13 -39.90 17.39
C ASP A 4 -9.36 -39.22 18.73
N ARG A 5 -8.61 -39.62 19.78
CA ARG A 5 -8.71 -38.95 21.09
C ARG A 5 -8.03 -37.59 21.07
N PHE A 6 -7.00 -37.40 20.27
CA PHE A 6 -6.27 -36.13 20.16
C PHE A 6 -7.06 -35.10 19.37
N GLU A 7 -7.63 -35.49 18.22
CA GLU A 7 -8.51 -34.59 17.44
C GLU A 7 -9.79 -34.25 18.21
N LEU A 8 -10.39 -35.21 18.91
CA LEU A 8 -11.55 -34.93 19.78
C LEU A 8 -11.19 -33.98 20.94
N GLN A 9 -9.98 -34.12 21.51
CA GLN A 9 -9.50 -33.22 22.56
C GLN A 9 -9.25 -31.81 22.00
N LYS A 10 -8.74 -31.70 20.78
CA LYS A 10 -8.44 -30.44 20.09
C LYS A 10 -9.71 -29.70 19.70
N GLU A 11 -10.71 -30.39 19.13
CA GLU A 11 -12.04 -29.81 18.85
C GLU A 11 -12.68 -29.31 20.14
N LYS A 12 -12.67 -30.13 21.20
CA LYS A 12 -13.20 -29.73 22.50
C LYS A 12 -12.47 -28.52 23.09
N THR A 13 -11.14 -28.45 22.95
CA THR A 13 -10.35 -27.31 23.43
C THR A 13 -10.62 -26.05 22.61
N MET A 14 -10.85 -26.19 21.30
CA MET A 14 -11.20 -25.09 20.39
C MET A 14 -12.62 -24.58 20.66
N GLU A 15 -13.58 -25.47 20.89
CA GLU A 15 -14.95 -25.11 21.28
C GLU A 15 -15.01 -24.46 22.66
N GLU A 16 -14.24 -24.97 23.63
CA GLU A 16 -14.11 -24.33 24.96
C GLU A 16 -13.45 -22.95 24.86
N TRP A 17 -12.46 -22.78 23.99
CA TRP A 17 -11.81 -21.49 23.76
C TRP A 17 -12.76 -20.49 23.10
N ASN A 18 -13.49 -20.91 22.06
CA ASN A 18 -14.50 -20.08 21.37
C ASN A 18 -15.64 -19.71 22.32
N SER A 19 -16.11 -20.65 23.15
CA SER A 19 -17.15 -20.41 24.14
C SER A 19 -16.69 -19.41 25.19
N LYS A 20 -15.46 -19.55 25.72
CA LYS A 20 -14.86 -18.58 26.66
C LYS A 20 -14.62 -17.21 26.01
N LEU A 21 -14.32 -17.16 24.71
CA LEU A 21 -14.15 -15.93 23.95
C LEU A 21 -15.49 -15.20 23.82
N ILE A 22 -16.55 -15.91 23.46
CA ILE A 22 -17.94 -15.39 23.35
C ILE A 22 -18.46 -14.96 24.72
N GLU A 23 -18.20 -15.75 25.77
CA GLU A 23 -18.59 -15.43 27.14
C GLU A 23 -17.86 -14.18 27.65
N ARG A 24 -16.57 -14.00 27.32
CA ARG A 24 -15.82 -12.74 27.54
C ARG A 24 -16.34 -11.58 26.71
N PHE A 25 -16.79 -11.84 25.49
CA PHE A 25 -17.43 -10.84 24.62
C PHE A 25 -18.73 -10.33 25.23
N ASN A 26 -19.53 -11.23 25.82
CA ASN A 26 -20.82 -10.93 26.42
C ASN A 26 -20.71 -10.37 27.85
N SER A 27 -19.66 -10.72 28.61
CA SER A 27 -19.47 -10.29 30.00
C SER A 27 -18.62 -9.03 30.17
N SER A 28 -17.78 -8.68 29.19
CA SER A 28 -16.89 -7.52 29.34
C SER A 28 -17.59 -6.20 28.98
N ARG A 29 -17.61 -5.27 29.93
CA ARG A 29 -18.03 -3.87 29.70
C ARG A 29 -17.04 -3.05 28.86
N ASN A 30 -15.90 -3.63 28.47
CA ASN A 30 -14.79 -2.91 27.84
C ASN A 30 -14.41 -3.52 26.48
N SER A 31 -15.38 -3.48 25.57
CA SER A 31 -15.25 -3.87 24.15
C SER A 31 -14.04 -3.22 23.45
N ARG A 32 -13.57 -2.08 23.97
CA ARG A 32 -12.41 -1.34 23.48
C ARG A 32 -11.11 -2.13 23.66
N GLU A 33 -10.86 -2.74 24.81
CA GLU A 33 -9.63 -3.50 25.07
C GLU A 33 -9.57 -4.75 24.19
N ILE A 34 -10.71 -5.42 24.03
CA ILE A 34 -10.86 -6.60 23.16
C ILE A 34 -10.65 -6.25 21.69
N TRP A 35 -11.28 -5.17 21.19
CA TRP A 35 -11.03 -4.69 19.84
C TRP A 35 -9.61 -4.21 19.63
N THR A 36 -8.93 -3.76 20.68
CA THR A 36 -7.52 -3.36 20.61
C THR A 36 -6.62 -4.59 20.49
N THR A 37 -6.90 -5.67 21.21
CA THR A 37 -6.18 -6.94 21.10
C THR A 37 -6.42 -7.60 19.74
N TYR A 38 -7.67 -7.66 19.28
CA TYR A 38 -8.01 -8.12 17.92
C TYR A 38 -7.35 -7.26 16.85
N LYS A 39 -7.41 -5.92 16.98
CA LYS A 39 -6.73 -4.99 16.07
C LYS A 39 -5.21 -5.09 16.13
N LYS A 40 -4.60 -5.44 17.26
CA LYS A 40 -3.15 -5.71 17.32
C LYS A 40 -2.77 -6.96 16.54
N MET A 41 -3.63 -7.98 16.53
CA MET A 41 -3.42 -9.19 15.75
C MET A 41 -3.74 -9.01 14.25
N THR A 42 -4.62 -8.06 13.89
CA THR A 42 -5.12 -7.88 12.52
C THR A 42 -4.70 -6.59 11.82
N LYS A 43 -4.16 -5.58 12.53
CA LYS A 43 -3.67 -4.35 11.91
C LYS A 43 -2.28 -4.58 11.34
N LYS A 44 -2.21 -4.52 10.00
CA LYS A 44 -1.01 -4.12 9.25
C LYS A 44 -0.47 -2.80 9.81
N LYS A 45 0.67 -2.85 10.53
CA LYS A 45 1.57 -1.71 10.74
C LYS A 45 2.91 -2.20 11.29
N ASP A 46 3.68 -2.82 10.40
CA ASP A 46 5.00 -2.36 9.96
C ASP A 46 5.28 -3.10 8.65
N CYS A 47 5.86 -2.42 7.65
CA CYS A 47 6.15 -2.99 6.34
C CYS A 47 7.13 -4.17 6.38
N ASN A 48 7.68 -4.50 7.56
CA ASN A 48 8.67 -5.55 7.77
C ASN A 48 8.19 -6.69 8.68
N THR A 49 6.94 -6.70 9.16
CA THR A 49 6.47 -7.78 10.04
C THR A 49 5.77 -8.87 9.22
N ILE A 50 6.44 -10.02 9.09
CA ILE A 50 5.90 -11.19 8.40
C ILE A 50 4.79 -11.80 9.27
N LEU A 51 3.62 -12.03 8.67
CA LEU A 51 2.50 -12.72 9.32
C LEU A 51 2.92 -14.13 9.77
N PRO A 52 2.21 -14.76 10.73
CA PRO A 52 2.44 -16.15 11.07
C PRO A 52 2.45 -17.03 9.82
N LEU A 53 3.49 -17.85 9.66
CA LEU A 53 3.63 -18.77 8.53
C LEU A 53 3.13 -20.16 8.94
N ILE A 54 2.71 -20.96 7.97
CA ILE A 54 2.26 -22.34 8.21
C ILE A 54 3.46 -23.27 8.02
N THR A 55 3.70 -24.14 9.00
CA THR A 55 4.70 -25.22 8.91
C THR A 55 4.16 -26.41 8.13
N GLU A 56 5.03 -27.33 7.71
CA GLU A 56 4.63 -28.58 7.01
C GLU A 56 3.60 -29.43 7.81
N GLY A 57 3.58 -29.29 9.14
CA GLY A 57 2.58 -29.93 10.02
C GLY A 57 1.26 -29.17 10.17
N ASN A 58 1.00 -28.18 9.31
CA ASN A 58 -0.17 -27.30 9.34
C ASN A 58 -0.32 -26.49 10.65
N ALA A 59 0.79 -26.33 11.39
CA ALA A 59 0.84 -25.55 12.62
C ALA A 59 1.33 -24.12 12.35
N PRO A 60 0.73 -23.09 12.96
CA PRO A 60 1.15 -21.71 12.79
C PRO A 60 2.47 -21.42 13.55
N ALA A 61 3.45 -20.88 12.83
CA ALA A 61 4.72 -20.39 13.35
C ALA A 61 4.62 -18.89 13.69
N PHE A 62 4.83 -18.55 14.95
CA PHE A 62 4.66 -17.19 15.46
C PHE A 62 5.98 -16.49 15.75
N SER A 63 7.04 -17.23 16.08
CA SER A 63 8.35 -16.65 16.38
C SER A 63 9.09 -16.24 15.11
N GLU A 64 9.96 -15.22 15.21
CA GLU A 64 10.78 -14.79 14.06
C GLU A 64 11.78 -15.87 13.64
N GLU A 65 12.30 -16.64 14.60
CA GLU A 65 13.23 -17.74 14.36
C GLU A 65 12.58 -18.86 13.54
N GLU A 66 11.34 -19.26 13.89
CA GLU A 66 10.57 -20.25 13.12
C GLU A 66 10.22 -19.74 11.73
N LYS A 67 9.80 -18.47 11.60
CA LYS A 67 9.49 -17.87 10.29
C LYS A 67 10.72 -17.80 9.40
N CYS A 68 11.87 -17.40 9.93
CA CYS A 68 13.13 -17.37 9.20
C CYS A 68 13.55 -18.78 8.76
N ALA A 69 13.39 -19.79 9.61
CA ALA A 69 13.68 -21.17 9.26
C ALA A 69 12.79 -21.68 8.11
N ILE A 70 11.48 -21.40 8.16
CA ILE A 70 10.52 -21.75 7.09
C ILE A 70 10.92 -21.05 5.79
N LEU A 71 11.12 -19.74 5.81
CA LEU A 71 11.48 -18.98 4.61
C LEU A 71 12.82 -19.44 4.03
N GLN A 72 13.80 -19.75 4.88
CA GLN A 72 15.09 -20.26 4.45
C GLN A 72 14.95 -21.63 3.78
N ASP A 73 14.12 -22.51 4.33
CA ASP A 73 13.90 -23.84 3.77
C ASP A 73 13.09 -23.78 2.47
N THR A 74 11.98 -23.05 2.47
CA THR A 74 11.12 -22.88 1.30
C THR A 74 11.88 -22.18 0.17
N PHE A 75 12.39 -20.96 0.36
CA PHE A 75 12.93 -20.17 -0.75
C PHE A 75 14.37 -20.52 -1.13
N PHE A 76 15.26 -20.78 -0.16
CA PHE A 76 16.69 -20.96 -0.44
C PHE A 76 17.09 -22.42 -0.59
N LYS A 77 16.45 -23.33 0.13
CA LYS A 77 16.71 -24.79 0.00
C LYS A 77 15.76 -25.49 -0.96
N GLY A 78 14.82 -24.73 -1.51
CA GLY A 78 13.83 -25.20 -2.49
C GLY A 78 12.91 -26.24 -1.89
N GLY A 79 12.50 -26.13 -0.62
CA GLY A 79 11.57 -27.07 0.01
C GLY A 79 10.28 -27.24 -0.80
N HIS A 80 9.74 -26.12 -1.33
CA HIS A 80 8.59 -26.13 -2.25
C HIS A 80 8.83 -26.88 -3.57
N LEU A 81 10.08 -27.09 -3.97
CA LEU A 81 10.44 -27.79 -5.20
C LEU A 81 10.63 -29.31 -4.99
N ARG A 82 10.59 -29.80 -3.75
CA ARG A 82 10.93 -31.21 -3.43
C ARG A 82 9.72 -32.14 -3.46
N THR A 83 8.54 -31.61 -3.25
CA THR A 83 7.27 -32.36 -3.22
C THR A 83 6.58 -32.47 -4.56
N ASP A 84 6.90 -31.58 -5.49
CA ASP A 84 6.23 -31.54 -6.79
C ASP A 84 6.97 -32.42 -7.80
N GLU A 85 6.26 -33.40 -8.36
CA GLU A 85 6.73 -34.15 -9.52
C GLU A 85 6.59 -33.24 -10.75
N TYR A 86 7.72 -32.71 -11.24
CA TYR A 86 7.78 -31.94 -12.49
C TYR A 86 7.63 -32.86 -13.72
N ASP A 87 6.51 -33.55 -13.77
CA ASP A 87 6.16 -34.49 -14.82
C ASP A 87 5.59 -33.77 -16.05
N ASP A 88 5.29 -34.54 -17.09
CA ASP A 88 4.69 -34.02 -18.32
C ASP A 88 3.30 -33.41 -18.08
N THR A 89 2.63 -33.74 -16.97
CA THR A 89 1.33 -33.19 -16.58
C THR A 89 1.50 -31.76 -16.09
N PHE A 90 2.41 -31.55 -15.13
CA PHE A 90 2.77 -30.22 -14.63
C PHE A 90 3.22 -29.28 -15.75
N TYR A 91 4.02 -29.78 -16.69
CA TYR A 91 4.44 -28.98 -17.85
C TYR A 91 3.26 -28.55 -18.73
N LYS A 92 2.30 -29.45 -18.97
CA LYS A 92 1.11 -29.13 -19.76
C LYS A 92 0.21 -28.11 -19.05
N GLU A 93 -0.02 -28.28 -17.75
CA GLU A 93 -0.81 -27.36 -16.93
C GLU A 93 -0.16 -25.97 -16.89
N THR A 94 1.14 -25.91 -16.62
CA THR A 94 1.90 -24.65 -16.60
C THR A 94 1.86 -23.95 -17.96
N MET A 95 2.00 -24.70 -19.07
CA MET A 95 1.94 -24.14 -20.41
C MET A 95 0.53 -23.70 -20.82
N GLU A 96 -0.51 -24.37 -20.32
CA GLU A 96 -1.89 -23.96 -20.51
C GLU A 96 -2.20 -22.67 -19.73
N GLU A 97 -1.74 -22.59 -18.48
CA GLU A 97 -1.87 -21.38 -17.65
C GLU A 97 -1.07 -20.20 -18.22
N TYR A 98 0.15 -20.43 -18.70
CA TYR A 98 0.93 -19.42 -19.41
C TYR A 98 0.21 -18.91 -20.67
N LYS A 99 -0.35 -19.81 -21.48
CA LYS A 99 -1.16 -19.42 -22.65
C LYS A 99 -2.39 -18.62 -22.22
N ASN A 100 -3.04 -18.99 -21.12
CA ASN A 100 -4.17 -18.24 -20.59
C ASN A 100 -3.77 -16.84 -20.13
N ILE A 101 -2.59 -16.67 -19.53
CA ILE A 101 -2.04 -15.36 -19.15
C ILE A 101 -1.74 -14.52 -20.40
N CYS A 102 -1.03 -15.05 -21.41
CA CYS A 102 -0.76 -14.31 -22.64
C CYS A 102 -2.06 -13.94 -23.39
N ASN A 103 -3.04 -14.83 -23.42
CA ASN A 103 -4.36 -14.55 -24.01
C ASN A 103 -5.17 -13.55 -23.16
N MET A 104 -4.89 -13.47 -21.85
CA MET A 104 -5.42 -12.42 -20.99
C MET A 104 -4.70 -11.10 -21.21
N GLU A 105 -3.40 -11.06 -21.51
CA GLU A 105 -2.68 -9.81 -21.85
C GLU A 105 -3.32 -9.11 -23.06
N ASP A 106 -3.75 -9.85 -24.08
CA ASP A 106 -4.51 -9.28 -25.20
C ASP A 106 -5.88 -8.71 -24.78
N LYS A 107 -6.48 -9.21 -23.70
CA LYS A 107 -7.68 -8.63 -23.06
C LYS A 107 -7.36 -7.54 -22.03
N ILE A 108 -6.17 -7.54 -21.44
CA ILE A 108 -5.69 -6.52 -20.48
C ILE A 108 -5.29 -5.25 -21.24
N ILE A 109 -4.79 -5.37 -22.47
CA ILE A 109 -4.66 -4.24 -23.41
C ILE A 109 -6.05 -3.62 -23.71
N ALA A 110 -7.14 -4.39 -23.59
CA ALA A 110 -8.50 -3.87 -23.73
C ALA A 110 -9.06 -3.25 -22.43
N THR A 111 -8.50 -3.54 -21.25
CA THR A 111 -8.74 -2.73 -20.05
C THR A 111 -7.86 -1.50 -20.10
N LYS A 112 -8.29 -0.50 -20.86
CA LYS A 112 -7.75 0.86 -20.74
C LYS A 112 -7.72 1.23 -19.26
N HIS A 113 -6.52 1.38 -18.69
CA HIS A 113 -6.38 1.86 -17.34
C HIS A 113 -6.97 3.27 -17.25
N LYS A 114 -7.45 3.67 -16.07
CA LYS A 114 -7.97 5.04 -15.87
C LYS A 114 -6.95 6.12 -16.30
N LEU A 115 -5.66 5.81 -16.23
CA LEU A 115 -4.56 6.68 -16.64
C LEU A 115 -4.30 6.71 -18.16
N ASP A 116 -4.96 5.86 -18.94
CA ASP A 116 -4.84 5.79 -20.40
C ASP A 116 -5.88 6.68 -21.12
N TYR A 117 -6.70 7.41 -20.36
CA TYR A 117 -7.70 8.33 -20.88
C TYR A 117 -7.21 9.77 -20.76
N GLU A 118 -7.62 10.61 -21.72
CA GLU A 118 -7.43 12.05 -21.61
C GLU A 118 -8.11 12.59 -20.35
N ILE A 119 -7.39 13.46 -19.64
CA ILE A 119 -7.94 14.14 -18.46
C ILE A 119 -9.04 15.09 -18.91
N THR A 120 -10.17 15.02 -18.20
CA THR A 120 -11.37 15.83 -18.48
C THR A 120 -11.38 17.14 -17.69
N SER A 121 -12.17 18.12 -18.13
CA SER A 121 -12.31 19.39 -17.42
C SER A 121 -12.93 19.18 -16.02
N ASP A 122 -13.85 18.24 -15.89
CA ASP A 122 -14.47 17.87 -14.61
C ASP A 122 -13.45 17.30 -13.62
N GLU A 123 -12.53 16.45 -14.08
CA GLU A 123 -11.43 15.93 -13.23
C GLU A 123 -10.49 17.04 -12.75
N VAL A 124 -10.21 18.02 -13.61
CA VAL A 124 -9.41 19.20 -13.23
C VAL A 124 -10.16 20.06 -12.21
N GLU A 125 -11.46 20.28 -12.42
CA GLU A 125 -12.32 21.03 -11.51
C GLU A 125 -12.40 20.35 -10.13
N ASP A 126 -12.66 19.04 -10.09
CA ASP A 126 -12.67 18.25 -8.86
C ASP A 126 -11.33 18.33 -8.11
N ALA A 127 -10.21 18.25 -8.85
CA ALA A 127 -8.87 18.38 -8.27
C ALA A 127 -8.63 19.77 -7.67
N ILE A 128 -9.09 20.84 -8.33
CA ILE A 128 -9.01 22.22 -7.81
C ILE A 128 -9.85 22.36 -6.53
N TYR A 129 -11.08 21.83 -6.50
CA TYR A 129 -11.93 21.91 -5.32
C TYR A 129 -11.38 21.10 -4.14
N ALA A 130 -10.71 19.98 -4.42
CA ALA A 130 -10.06 19.13 -3.43
C ALA A 130 -8.82 19.77 -2.77
N LEU A 131 -8.29 20.88 -3.29
CA LEU A 131 -7.14 21.56 -2.70
C LEU A 131 -7.39 21.94 -1.23
N GLU A 132 -6.50 21.52 -0.34
CA GLU A 132 -6.59 21.81 1.09
C GLU A 132 -6.42 23.31 1.37
N LYS A 133 -7.18 23.81 2.34
CA LYS A 133 -7.06 25.20 2.78
C LYS A 133 -5.83 25.43 3.67
N GLY A 134 -5.29 26.64 3.65
CA GLY A 134 -4.18 27.08 4.51
C GLY A 134 -2.81 26.55 4.10
N LYS A 135 -2.65 26.11 2.85
CA LYS A 135 -1.33 25.75 2.31
C LYS A 135 -0.53 27.00 1.94
N SER A 136 0.77 26.94 2.21
CA SER A 136 1.71 27.98 1.82
C SER A 136 1.76 28.16 0.30
N PRO A 137 1.99 29.40 -0.19
CA PRO A 137 2.15 29.64 -1.61
C PRO A 137 3.42 28.95 -2.15
N GLY A 138 3.43 28.70 -3.45
CA GLY A 138 4.59 28.15 -4.16
C GLY A 138 5.71 29.18 -4.35
N ALA A 139 6.72 28.82 -5.15
CA ALA A 139 7.83 29.71 -5.50
C ALA A 139 7.42 30.93 -6.36
N ASP A 140 6.16 30.96 -6.82
CA ASP A 140 5.53 32.04 -7.57
C ASP A 140 4.63 32.93 -6.70
N ASP A 141 4.59 32.72 -5.39
CA ASP A 141 3.80 33.49 -4.42
C ASP A 141 2.27 33.41 -4.64
N HIS A 142 1.80 32.39 -5.37
CA HIS A 142 0.37 32.15 -5.56
C HIS A 142 -0.13 31.07 -4.59
N PHE A 143 -1.19 31.38 -3.84
CA PHE A 143 -1.85 30.41 -2.97
C PHE A 143 -2.63 29.38 -3.80
N PRO A 144 -2.56 28.07 -3.48
CA PRO A 144 -3.33 27.04 -4.19
C PRO A 144 -4.84 27.31 -4.18
N GLU A 145 -5.35 27.93 -3.11
CA GLU A 145 -6.77 28.29 -3.00
C GLU A 145 -7.23 29.28 -4.07
N LEU A 146 -6.32 30.07 -4.65
CA LEU A 146 -6.64 31.01 -5.71
C LEU A 146 -7.26 30.30 -6.92
N PHE A 147 -6.86 29.05 -7.17
CA PHE A 147 -7.39 28.27 -8.28
C PHE A 147 -8.88 27.96 -8.14
N LYS A 148 -9.43 27.95 -6.93
CA LYS A 148 -10.88 27.76 -6.70
C LYS A 148 -11.73 28.92 -7.20
N PHE A 149 -11.12 30.07 -7.43
CA PHE A 149 -11.75 31.25 -8.00
C PHE A 149 -11.47 31.39 -9.49
N ALA A 150 -10.75 30.44 -10.09
CA ALA A 150 -10.43 30.48 -11.49
C ALA A 150 -11.67 30.12 -12.32
N GLY A 151 -11.93 30.91 -13.36
CA GLY A 151 -13.08 30.68 -14.24
C GLY A 151 -12.89 29.46 -15.15
N PRO A 152 -13.94 29.09 -15.93
CA PRO A 152 -13.92 27.92 -16.80
C PRO A 152 -12.79 27.94 -17.83
N ASN A 153 -12.39 29.12 -18.33
CA ASN A 153 -11.28 29.26 -19.26
C ASN A 153 -9.94 28.81 -18.66
N PHE A 154 -9.74 28.98 -17.36
CA PHE A 154 -8.52 28.55 -16.69
C PHE A 154 -8.50 27.04 -16.51
N ILE A 155 -9.63 26.43 -16.14
CA ILE A 155 -9.80 24.98 -16.04
C ILE A 155 -9.50 24.34 -17.40
N GLU A 156 -10.03 24.92 -18.47
CA GLU A 156 -9.80 24.45 -19.83
C GLU A 156 -8.34 24.57 -20.26
N ALA A 157 -7.68 25.69 -19.95
CA ALA A 157 -6.26 25.86 -20.21
C ALA A 157 -5.41 24.83 -19.43
N MET A 158 -5.73 24.58 -18.17
CA MET A 158 -5.08 23.57 -17.34
C MET A 158 -5.24 22.17 -17.92
N ARG A 159 -6.46 21.78 -18.33
CA ARG A 159 -6.73 20.51 -18.99
C ARG A 159 -5.83 20.30 -20.21
N VAL A 160 -5.80 21.29 -21.11
CA VAL A 160 -4.99 21.23 -22.33
C VAL A 160 -3.50 21.09 -21.99
N MET A 161 -2.99 21.90 -21.05
CA MET A 161 -1.59 21.83 -20.63
C MET A 161 -1.21 20.47 -20.02
N ILE A 162 -2.08 19.89 -19.19
CA ILE A 162 -1.82 18.61 -18.54
C ILE A 162 -1.80 17.48 -19.59
N ASN A 163 -2.80 17.42 -20.47
CA ASN A 163 -2.84 16.38 -21.52
C ASN A 163 -1.63 16.48 -22.46
N LEU A 164 -1.25 17.69 -22.87
CA LEU A 164 -0.03 17.90 -23.67
C LEU A 164 1.24 17.45 -22.95
N SER A 165 1.33 17.70 -21.64
CA SER A 165 2.47 17.27 -20.82
C SER A 165 2.58 15.75 -20.74
N LEU A 166 1.43 15.06 -20.59
CA LEU A 166 1.36 13.60 -20.58
C LEU A 166 1.72 13.01 -21.94
N GLU A 167 1.19 13.56 -23.04
CA GLU A 167 1.47 13.10 -24.40
C GLU A 167 2.96 13.23 -24.77
N GLN A 168 3.56 14.36 -24.42
CA GLN A 168 4.96 14.63 -24.74
C GLN A 168 5.96 13.97 -23.78
N TRP A 169 5.48 13.33 -22.71
CA TRP A 169 6.29 12.88 -21.58
C TRP A 169 7.17 14.00 -21.00
N THR A 170 6.73 15.25 -21.16
CA THR A 170 7.42 16.42 -20.64
C THR A 170 6.64 16.92 -19.43
N THR A 171 7.34 17.05 -18.32
CA THR A 171 6.75 17.68 -17.15
C THR A 171 7.27 19.10 -17.03
N SER A 172 6.35 20.00 -16.71
CA SER A 172 6.65 21.36 -16.29
C SER A 172 7.42 21.39 -14.95
N TYR A 173 7.42 20.26 -14.23
CA TYR A 173 8.24 20.02 -13.05
C TYR A 173 9.70 19.81 -13.44
N ARG A 174 10.48 20.89 -13.40
CA ARG A 174 11.95 20.80 -13.39
C ARG A 174 12.46 21.08 -11.98
N MET A 175 13.20 20.13 -11.42
CA MET A 175 13.88 20.27 -10.13
C MET A 175 14.79 21.52 -10.08
N GLU A 176 15.35 21.89 -11.24
CA GLU A 176 16.18 23.10 -11.45
C GLU A 176 15.45 24.41 -11.12
N ASN A 177 14.11 24.42 -11.19
CA ASN A 177 13.28 25.60 -10.96
C ASN A 177 12.66 25.66 -9.54
N CYS A 178 13.02 24.71 -8.66
CA CYS A 178 12.52 24.68 -7.29
C CYS A 178 13.27 25.68 -6.41
N GLN A 179 12.54 26.39 -5.55
CA GLN A 179 13.12 27.22 -4.51
C GLN A 179 13.25 26.40 -3.23
N TYR A 180 14.45 26.33 -2.66
CA TYR A 180 14.69 25.58 -1.44
C TYR A 180 14.63 26.50 -0.21
N GLN A 181 13.85 26.12 0.79
CA GLN A 181 13.87 26.72 2.11
C GLN A 181 14.28 25.67 3.13
N ILE A 182 15.13 26.06 4.09
CA ILE A 182 15.65 25.14 5.12
C ILE A 182 15.30 25.72 6.50
N PRO A 183 14.02 25.71 6.90
CA PRO A 183 13.63 26.12 8.24
C PRO A 183 14.25 25.21 9.30
N SER A 184 14.58 25.82 10.44
CA SER A 184 14.94 25.09 11.65
C SER A 184 13.70 24.46 12.29
N GLN A 185 13.88 23.30 12.90
CA GLN A 185 12.83 22.62 13.63
C GLN A 185 12.68 23.20 15.04
N THR A 186 11.44 23.52 15.42
CA THR A 186 11.11 24.03 16.75
C THR A 186 11.46 22.98 17.82
N GLY A 187 12.12 23.41 18.90
CA GLY A 187 12.51 22.53 20.01
C GLY A 187 13.85 21.79 19.84
N LYS A 188 14.57 22.02 18.73
CA LYS A 188 15.95 21.53 18.57
C LYS A 188 16.94 22.51 19.20
N THR A 189 17.91 21.99 19.94
CA THR A 189 18.93 22.77 20.65
C THR A 189 20.28 22.78 19.95
N ASN A 190 20.54 21.83 19.04
CA ASN A 190 21.80 21.72 18.31
C ASN A 190 21.64 22.08 16.83
N PHE A 191 21.86 23.35 16.47
CA PHE A 191 21.76 23.83 15.09
C PHE A 191 22.98 23.49 14.21
N TYR A 192 24.00 22.80 14.73
CA TYR A 192 25.09 22.28 13.91
C TYR A 192 24.74 20.92 13.28
N SER A 193 23.70 20.23 13.75
CA SER A 193 23.25 18.98 13.18
C SER A 193 22.29 19.21 12.01
N PRO A 194 22.49 18.56 10.85
CA PRO A 194 21.53 18.58 9.74
C PRO A 194 20.12 18.12 10.15
N SER A 195 20.01 17.27 11.18
CA SER A 195 18.72 16.79 11.71
C SER A 195 17.87 17.88 12.38
N SER A 196 18.45 19.05 12.64
CA SER A 196 17.75 20.20 13.23
C SER A 196 17.01 21.05 12.20
N TYR A 197 17.07 20.69 10.92
CA TYR A 197 16.44 21.41 9.83
C TYR A 197 15.43 20.53 9.09
N ARG A 198 14.53 21.15 8.32
CA ARG A 198 13.69 20.47 7.35
C ARG A 198 13.84 21.15 6.00
N PRO A 199 14.61 20.58 5.06
CA PRO A 199 14.61 21.12 3.71
C PRO A 199 13.20 20.96 3.11
N ILE A 200 12.67 22.06 2.58
CA ILE A 200 11.39 22.14 1.88
C ILE A 200 11.69 22.65 0.48
N SER A 201 11.28 21.90 -0.53
CA SER A 201 11.30 22.34 -1.92
C SER A 201 9.98 23.00 -2.26
N LEU A 202 10.00 24.30 -2.53
CA LEU A 202 8.85 25.03 -3.06
C LEU A 202 8.89 24.96 -4.59
N THR A 203 7.83 24.40 -5.14
CA THR A 203 7.63 24.33 -6.59
C THR A 203 6.73 25.49 -7.02
N LYS A 204 6.88 25.95 -8.26
CA LYS A 204 5.89 26.85 -8.85
C LYS A 204 4.61 26.06 -9.12
N CYS A 205 3.45 26.70 -8.96
CA CYS A 205 2.18 26.09 -9.29
C CYS A 205 1.85 26.19 -10.80
N HIS A 206 2.59 27.02 -11.54
CA HIS A 206 2.51 27.11 -13.01
C HIS A 206 3.88 27.47 -13.62
N VAL A 207 4.09 27.11 -14.89
CA VAL A 207 5.31 27.44 -15.65
C VAL A 207 5.00 28.57 -16.63
N LYS A 208 5.92 29.54 -16.72
CA LYS A 208 5.91 30.63 -17.72
C LYS A 208 6.37 30.12 -19.07
#